data_AF-A0A3D8GQ13-F1
#
_entry.id   AF-A0A3D8GQ13-F1
#
_cell.length_a   1.000
_cell.length_b   1.000
_cell.length_c   1.000
_cell.angle_alpha   90.00
_cell.angle_beta   90.00
_cell.angle_gamma   90.00
#
_symmetry.space_group_name_H-M   'P 1'
#
loop_
_entity.id
_entity.type
_entity.pdbx_description
1 polymer ?
#
loop_
_entity_poly.entity_id
_entity_poly.type
_entity_poly.pdbx_seq_one_letter_code
_entity_poly.pdbx_strand_id
1 'polypeptide(L)'
;MGRFLRKSAIVTAGGLIQGLGMGLFLFPHSIPSGGAGGLAVLLHHFFRIDMGFALWIVNFSMLVLAIKFLGNRCTVWTMFAITVTSLSIYLSQRGFTIPYHNVWVDLLTGSLFLGAGVGLLLRQGVSNGGVGVLALIISSMRGTLPGRPLFWINGCIFILTASIIKWEIIIQALLSQWISTKIVDAVFKIRLYDAYTYAFRKK
;
A
#
# COMPACT_ATOMS: atom_id res chain seq x y z
N MET A 1 -14.66 20.98 14.18
CA MET A 1 -14.46 19.61 14.71
C MET A 1 -14.84 18.50 13.72
N GLY A 2 -16.06 18.49 13.17
CA GLY A 2 -16.57 17.34 12.38
C GLY A 2 -15.75 16.94 11.15
N ARG A 3 -15.11 17.88 10.44
CA ARG A 3 -14.27 17.56 9.27
C ARG A 3 -13.00 16.78 9.60
N PHE A 4 -12.38 17.08 10.75
CA PHE A 4 -11.16 16.38 11.19
C PHE A 4 -11.49 14.96 11.65
N LEU A 5 -12.51 14.79 12.50
CA LEU A 5 -13.00 13.48 12.93
C LEU A 5 -13.41 12.59 11.75
N ARG A 6 -14.14 13.15 10.78
CA ARG A 6 -14.52 12.42 9.57
C ARG A 6 -13.31 11.96 8.77
N LYS A 7 -12.31 12.83 8.61
CA LYS A 7 -11.05 12.46 7.93
C LYS A 7 -10.33 11.34 8.69
N SER A 8 -10.16 11.47 10.01
CA SER A 8 -9.55 10.42 10.83
C SER A 8 -10.27 9.09 10.68
N ALA A 9 -11.60 9.07 10.77
CA ALA A 9 -12.39 7.85 10.65
C ALA A 9 -12.21 7.17 9.28
N ILE A 10 -12.22 7.94 8.19
CA ILE A 10 -12.02 7.40 6.83
C ILE A 10 -10.59 6.88 6.65
N VAL A 11 -9.60 7.60 7.19
CA VAL A 11 -8.19 7.16 7.10
C VAL A 11 -7.97 5.88 7.90
N THR A 12 -8.53 5.79 9.11
CA THR A 12 -8.48 4.57 9.92
C THR A 12 -9.18 3.42 9.20
N ALA A 13 -10.39 3.62 8.68
CA ALA A 13 -11.11 2.60 7.93
C ALA A 13 -10.33 2.14 6.69
N GLY A 14 -9.76 3.08 5.92
CA GLY A 14 -8.93 2.76 4.76
C GLY A 14 -7.69 1.94 5.11
N GLY A 15 -6.99 2.31 6.18
CA GLY A 15 -5.83 1.56 6.68
C GLY A 15 -6.17 0.18 7.21
N LEU A 16 -7.29 0.03 7.95
CA LEU A 16 -7.77 -1.26 8.43
C LEU A 16 -8.17 -2.19 7.28
N ILE A 17 -8.98 -1.69 6.32
CA ILE A 17 -9.40 -2.47 5.15
C ILE A 17 -8.18 -2.92 4.33
N GLN A 18 -7.23 -2.01 4.10
CA GLN A 18 -5.99 -2.33 3.43
C GLN A 18 -5.22 -3.42 4.19
N GLY A 19 -5.02 -3.23 5.50
CA GLY A 19 -4.20 -4.12 6.31
C GLY A 19 -4.82 -5.50 6.47
N LEU A 20 -6.15 -5.60 6.53
CA LEU A 20 -6.88 -6.87 6.47
C LEU A 20 -6.65 -7.59 5.15
N GLY A 21 -6.78 -6.87 4.02
CA GLY A 21 -6.52 -7.41 2.68
C GLY A 21 -5.10 -7.98 2.55
N MET A 22 -4.12 -7.21 3.03
CA MET A 22 -2.71 -7.60 2.97
C MET A 22 -2.40 -8.75 3.94
N GLY A 23 -2.80 -8.62 5.20
CA GLY A 23 -2.40 -9.54 6.27
C GLY A 23 -3.08 -10.91 6.20
N LEU A 24 -4.37 -10.97 5.81
CA LEU A 24 -5.14 -12.22 5.78
C LEU A 24 -5.02 -12.97 4.47
N PHE A 25 -4.87 -12.26 3.35
CA PHE A 25 -4.99 -12.87 2.03
C PHE A 25 -3.71 -12.81 1.21
N LEU A 26 -2.98 -11.68 1.17
CA LEU A 26 -1.80 -11.56 0.29
C LEU A 26 -0.52 -12.10 0.94
N PHE A 27 -0.20 -11.63 2.13
CA PHE A 27 1.06 -11.92 2.82
C PHE A 27 1.25 -13.39 3.25
N PRO A 28 0.20 -14.15 3.61
CA PRO A 28 0.36 -15.59 3.86
C PRO A 28 0.90 -16.35 2.64
N HIS A 29 0.60 -15.87 1.43
CA HIS A 29 1.10 -16.44 0.17
C HIS A 29 2.37 -15.73 -0.34
N SER A 30 2.98 -14.86 0.47
CA SER A 30 4.11 -14.03 0.08
C SER A 30 3.85 -13.17 -1.17
N ILE A 31 2.59 -12.84 -1.45
CA ILE A 31 2.20 -12.00 -2.59
C ILE A 31 2.47 -10.53 -2.23
N PRO A 32 3.38 -9.84 -2.93
CA PRO A 32 3.61 -8.42 -2.75
C PRO A 32 2.37 -7.60 -3.08
N SER A 33 1.96 -6.70 -2.17
CA SER A 33 0.90 -5.71 -2.44
C SER A 33 1.35 -4.55 -3.36
N GLY A 34 2.63 -4.50 -3.70
CA GLY A 34 3.33 -3.42 -4.39
C GLY A 34 4.80 -3.40 -3.99
N GLY A 35 5.56 -2.37 -4.39
CA GLY A 35 7.01 -2.32 -4.13
C GLY A 35 7.36 -2.33 -2.63
N ALA A 36 6.68 -1.53 -1.80
CA ALA A 36 6.94 -1.56 -0.36
C ALA A 36 6.51 -2.88 0.30
N GLY A 37 5.40 -3.47 -0.17
CA GLY A 37 4.97 -4.80 0.25
C GLY A 37 5.98 -5.89 -0.11
N GLY A 38 6.59 -5.83 -1.30
CA GLY A 38 7.61 -6.79 -1.72
C GLY A 38 8.89 -6.69 -0.86
N LEU A 39 9.34 -5.47 -0.56
CA LEU A 39 10.45 -5.27 0.37
C LEU A 39 10.11 -5.77 1.79
N ALA A 40 8.86 -5.60 2.25
CA ALA A 40 8.41 -6.12 3.53
C ALA A 40 8.42 -7.66 3.56
N VAL A 41 7.96 -8.31 2.47
CA VAL A 41 8.01 -9.76 2.31
C VAL A 41 9.46 -10.26 2.35
N LEU A 42 10.40 -9.58 1.68
CA LEU A 42 11.82 -9.92 1.73
C LEU A 42 12.42 -9.76 3.14
N LEU A 43 12.12 -8.66 3.84
CA LEU A 43 12.56 -8.46 5.22
C LEU A 43 12.02 -9.53 6.15
N HIS A 44 10.75 -9.90 6.01
CA HIS A 44 10.16 -11.02 6.76
C HIS A 44 10.88 -12.33 6.47
N HIS A 45 11.20 -12.61 5.21
CA HIS A 45 11.89 -13.84 4.80
C HIS A 45 13.29 -13.96 5.42
N PHE A 46 14.11 -12.89 5.38
CA PHE A 46 15.48 -12.92 5.89
C PHE A 46 15.58 -12.78 7.41
N PHE A 47 14.83 -11.84 8.00
CA PHE A 47 14.98 -11.48 9.42
C PHE A 47 13.91 -12.12 10.32
N ARG A 48 12.91 -12.80 9.75
CA ARG A 48 11.80 -13.44 10.48
C ARG A 48 11.04 -12.49 11.42
N ILE A 49 11.05 -11.19 11.13
CA ILE A 49 10.27 -10.17 11.84
C ILE A 49 8.82 -10.17 11.37
N ASP A 50 7.85 -9.79 12.21
CA ASP A 50 6.43 -9.75 11.82
C ASP A 50 6.20 -8.89 10.56
N MET A 51 5.37 -9.37 9.61
CA MET A 51 5.13 -8.68 8.33
C MET A 51 4.60 -7.25 8.50
N GLY A 52 3.72 -7.03 9.49
CA GLY A 52 3.22 -5.70 9.81
C GLY A 52 4.36 -4.74 10.22
N PHE A 53 5.31 -5.23 11.02
CA PHE A 53 6.47 -4.44 11.45
C PHE A 53 7.47 -4.21 10.31
N ALA A 54 7.72 -5.22 9.48
CA ALA A 54 8.54 -5.10 8.27
C ALA A 54 8.00 -4.02 7.33
N LEU A 55 6.69 -4.05 7.06
CA LEU A 55 6.04 -3.05 6.21
C LEU A 55 6.14 -1.64 6.80
N TRP A 56 5.96 -1.53 8.12
CA TRP A 56 6.09 -0.26 8.82
C TRP A 56 7.47 0.36 8.65
N ILE A 57 8.54 -0.42 8.82
CA ILE A 57 9.93 0.04 8.64
C ILE A 57 10.18 0.50 7.20
N VAL A 58 9.75 -0.30 6.21
CA VAL A 58 9.92 0.04 4.79
C VAL A 58 9.19 1.34 4.48
N ASN A 59 7.92 1.45 4.88
CA ASN A 59 7.13 2.64 4.61
C ASN A 59 7.62 3.87 5.36
N PHE A 60 8.08 3.71 6.60
CA PHE A 60 8.67 4.78 7.39
C PHE A 60 9.95 5.32 6.73
N SER A 61 10.88 4.45 6.34
CA SER A 61 12.12 4.86 5.67
C SER A 61 11.84 5.60 4.36
N MET A 62 10.90 5.11 3.55
CA MET A 62 10.48 5.80 2.31
C MET A 62 9.80 7.15 2.59
N LEU A 63 8.98 7.23 3.63
CA LEU A 63 8.30 8.46 4.01
C LEU A 63 9.29 9.53 4.50
N VAL A 64 10.32 9.13 5.25
CA VAL A 64 11.40 10.03 5.70
C VAL A 64 12.14 10.61 4.51
N LEU A 65 12.48 9.80 3.50
CA LEU A 65 13.10 10.27 2.26
C LEU A 65 12.19 11.24 1.49
N ALA A 66 10.88 11.08 1.62
CA ALA A 66 9.89 11.85 0.88
C ALA A 66 9.33 13.07 1.61
N ILE A 67 9.69 13.30 2.88
CA ILE A 67 9.08 14.34 3.71
C ILE A 67 9.23 15.74 3.10
N LYS A 68 10.38 15.99 2.46
CA LYS A 68 10.68 17.26 1.79
C LYS A 68 9.78 17.52 0.57
N PHE A 69 9.22 16.47 -0.04
CA PHE A 69 8.41 16.56 -1.26
C PHE A 69 6.89 16.50 -0.98
N LEU A 70 6.45 15.74 0.03
CA LEU A 70 5.02 15.55 0.34
C LEU A 70 4.39 16.70 1.14
N GLY A 71 5.22 17.46 1.87
CA GLY A 71 4.79 18.50 2.79
C GLY A 71 4.27 17.95 4.12
N ASN A 72 4.59 18.65 5.21
CA ASN A 72 4.42 18.15 6.58
C ASN A 72 3.01 17.64 6.91
N ARG A 73 1.95 18.28 6.40
CA ARG A 73 0.57 17.86 6.66
C ARG A 73 0.24 16.51 6.03
N CYS A 74 0.68 16.25 4.80
CA CYS A 74 0.44 14.97 4.14
C CYS A 74 1.23 13.85 4.82
N THR A 75 2.49 14.13 5.17
CA THR A 75 3.37 13.18 5.86
C THR A 75 2.78 12.67 7.16
N VAL A 76 2.22 13.54 8.01
CA VAL A 76 1.62 13.11 9.30
C VAL A 76 0.44 12.17 9.07
N TRP A 77 -0.45 12.50 8.13
CA TRP A 77 -1.59 11.64 7.81
C TRP A 77 -1.18 10.31 7.17
N THR A 78 -0.16 10.32 6.30
CA THR A 78 0.38 9.11 5.71
C THR A 78 1.07 8.25 6.77
N MET A 79 1.82 8.85 7.70
CA MET A 79 2.41 8.13 8.82
C MET A 79 1.33 7.46 9.66
N PHE A 80 0.26 8.19 9.99
CA PHE A 80 -0.89 7.64 10.70
C PHE A 80 -1.53 6.46 9.95
N ALA A 81 -1.77 6.60 8.64
CA ALA A 81 -2.30 5.51 7.81
C ALA A 81 -1.37 4.28 7.80
N ILE A 82 -0.06 4.47 7.61
CA ILE A 82 0.94 3.39 7.64
C ILE A 82 0.90 2.65 8.98
N THR A 83 0.84 3.38 10.10
CA THR A 83 0.72 2.75 11.44
C THR A 83 -0.56 1.93 11.56
N VAL A 84 -1.71 2.45 11.13
CA VAL A 84 -2.98 1.71 11.19
C VAL A 84 -2.93 0.47 10.32
N THR A 85 -2.45 0.58 9.07
CA THR A 85 -2.31 -0.57 8.17
C THR A 85 -1.39 -1.64 8.75
N SER A 86 -0.23 -1.22 9.29
CA SER A 86 0.77 -2.13 9.86
C SER A 86 0.25 -2.84 11.11
N LEU A 87 -0.44 -2.11 11.99
CA LEU A 87 -1.09 -2.70 13.16
C LEU A 87 -2.21 -3.65 12.75
N SER A 88 -3.01 -3.28 11.75
CA SER A 88 -4.06 -4.16 11.22
C SER A 88 -3.48 -5.46 10.69
N ILE A 89 -2.37 -5.43 9.95
CA ILE A 89 -1.69 -6.63 9.46
C ILE A 89 -1.24 -7.50 10.64
N TYR A 90 -0.56 -6.89 11.62
CA TYR A 90 -0.06 -7.60 12.80
C TYR A 90 -1.19 -8.29 13.59
N LEU A 91 -2.29 -7.59 13.84
CA LEU A 91 -3.45 -8.13 14.55
C LEU A 91 -4.15 -9.22 13.73
N SER A 92 -4.27 -9.01 12.42
CA SER A 92 -4.94 -9.96 11.53
C SER A 92 -4.21 -11.30 11.48
N GLN A 93 -2.87 -11.27 11.38
CA GLN A 93 -2.07 -12.49 11.30
C GLN A 93 -2.03 -13.29 12.61
N ARG A 94 -2.23 -12.64 13.77
CA ARG A 94 -2.28 -13.32 15.08
C ARG A 94 -3.69 -13.71 15.51
N GLY A 95 -4.69 -12.93 15.14
CA GLY A 95 -6.07 -13.09 15.61
C GLY A 95 -6.95 -13.96 14.71
N PHE A 96 -6.60 -14.09 13.43
CA PHE A 96 -7.43 -14.80 12.45
C PHE A 96 -6.59 -15.76 11.61
N THR A 97 -6.89 -17.05 11.72
CA THR A 97 -6.38 -18.08 10.83
C THR A 97 -7.51 -18.55 9.93
N ILE A 98 -7.35 -18.36 8.62
CA ILE A 98 -8.32 -18.87 7.65
C ILE A 98 -7.99 -20.36 7.43
N PRO A 99 -8.90 -21.30 7.73
CA PRO A 99 -8.59 -22.72 7.72
C PRO A 99 -8.39 -23.31 6.31
N TYR A 100 -8.93 -22.64 5.27
CA TYR A 100 -8.77 -23.05 3.87
C TYR A 100 -8.26 -21.90 3.03
N HIS A 101 -7.04 -22.04 2.53
CA HIS A 101 -6.43 -21.07 1.64
C HIS A 101 -6.44 -21.58 0.19
N ASN A 102 -7.10 -20.84 -0.70
CA ASN A 102 -6.90 -20.97 -2.13
C ASN A 102 -6.21 -19.70 -2.61
N VAL A 103 -4.97 -19.83 -3.07
CA VAL A 103 -4.10 -18.71 -3.46
C VAL A 103 -4.80 -17.76 -4.43
N TRP A 104 -5.59 -18.26 -5.37
CA TRP A 104 -6.27 -17.42 -6.35
C TRP A 104 -7.47 -16.66 -5.77
N VAL A 105 -8.22 -17.29 -4.87
CA VAL A 105 -9.32 -16.63 -4.17
C VAL A 105 -8.77 -15.55 -3.25
N ASP A 106 -7.73 -15.88 -2.49
CA ASP A 106 -7.04 -14.95 -1.59
C ASP A 106 -6.39 -13.80 -2.36
N LEU A 107 -5.82 -14.07 -3.54
CA LEU A 107 -5.31 -13.02 -4.40
C LEU A 107 -6.42 -12.05 -4.82
N LEU A 108 -7.58 -12.56 -5.26
CA LEU A 108 -8.70 -11.72 -5.69
C LEU A 108 -9.27 -10.91 -4.52
N THR A 109 -9.57 -11.55 -3.39
CA THR A 109 -10.13 -10.89 -2.21
C THR A 109 -9.12 -9.91 -1.60
N GLY A 110 -7.87 -10.33 -1.41
CA GLY A 110 -6.79 -9.49 -0.92
C GLY A 110 -6.57 -8.25 -1.77
N SER A 111 -6.60 -8.39 -3.10
CA SER A 111 -6.46 -7.26 -4.03
C SER A 111 -7.66 -6.32 -4.00
N LEU A 112 -8.87 -6.82 -3.76
CA LEU A 112 -10.07 -6.01 -3.58
C LEU A 112 -10.02 -5.16 -2.31
N PHE A 113 -9.69 -5.79 -1.17
CA PHE A 113 -9.54 -5.08 0.10
C PHE A 113 -8.37 -4.09 0.03
N LEU A 114 -7.23 -4.49 -0.51
CA LEU A 114 -6.08 -3.61 -0.75
C LEU A 114 -6.51 -2.39 -1.58
N GLY A 115 -7.12 -2.62 -2.75
CA GLY A 115 -7.52 -1.53 -3.65
C GLY A 115 -8.56 -0.60 -3.03
N ALA A 116 -9.53 -1.15 -2.30
CA ALA A 116 -10.55 -0.36 -1.62
C ALA A 116 -9.95 0.52 -0.51
N GLY A 117 -9.09 -0.06 0.34
CA GLY A 117 -8.41 0.66 1.41
C GLY A 117 -7.50 1.77 0.87
N VAL A 118 -6.68 1.46 -0.13
CA VAL A 118 -5.82 2.45 -0.82
C VAL A 118 -6.67 3.56 -1.43
N GLY A 119 -7.76 3.23 -2.13
CA GLY A 119 -8.65 4.21 -2.76
C GLY A 119 -9.28 5.17 -1.75
N LEU A 120 -9.71 4.67 -0.58
CA LEU A 120 -10.23 5.50 0.51
C LEU A 120 -9.17 6.46 1.07
N LEU A 121 -7.93 5.99 1.26
CA LEU A 121 -6.82 6.82 1.72
C LEU A 121 -6.51 7.94 0.73
N LEU A 122 -6.38 7.62 -0.56
CA LEU A 122 -6.07 8.58 -1.61
C LEU A 122 -7.15 9.67 -1.73
N ARG A 123 -8.42 9.33 -1.52
CA ARG A 123 -9.52 10.32 -1.50
C ARG A 123 -9.41 11.34 -0.37
N GLN A 124 -8.76 10.99 0.73
CA GLN A 124 -8.47 11.90 1.83
C GLN A 124 -7.16 12.69 1.64
N GLY A 125 -6.54 12.55 0.47
CA GLY A 125 -5.22 13.12 0.16
C GLY A 125 -4.11 12.46 0.98
N VAL A 126 -4.29 11.19 1.37
CA VAL A 126 -3.34 10.44 2.17
C VAL A 126 -2.70 9.37 1.30
N SER A 127 -1.37 9.39 1.20
CA SER A 127 -0.63 8.31 0.54
C SER A 127 -0.66 7.05 1.40
N ASN A 128 -0.66 5.91 0.74
CA ASN A 128 -0.54 4.58 1.36
C ASN A 128 0.78 4.38 2.12
N GLY A 129 1.80 5.20 1.81
CA GLY A 129 3.16 4.95 2.27
C GLY A 129 3.78 3.81 1.46
N GLY A 130 4.83 4.13 0.72
CA GLY A 130 5.55 3.12 -0.05
C GLY A 130 6.25 3.69 -1.28
N VAL A 131 6.66 2.78 -2.15
CA VAL A 131 7.46 3.05 -3.37
C VAL A 131 6.80 4.07 -4.30
N GLY A 132 5.47 4.19 -4.27
CA GLY A 132 4.74 5.21 -5.03
C GLY A 132 5.22 6.63 -4.77
N VAL A 133 5.64 6.92 -3.54
CA VAL A 133 6.17 8.24 -3.19
C VAL A 133 7.57 8.46 -3.77
N LEU A 134 8.43 7.44 -3.71
CA LEU A 134 9.74 7.48 -4.37
C LEU A 134 9.61 7.65 -5.89
N ALA A 135 8.66 6.92 -6.50
CA ALA A 135 8.37 7.04 -7.92
C ALA A 135 7.90 8.45 -8.31
N LEU A 136 7.10 9.10 -7.46
CA LEU A 136 6.67 10.49 -7.63
C LEU A 136 7.87 11.46 -7.58
N ILE A 137 8.81 11.25 -6.65
CA ILE A 137 10.02 12.08 -6.53
C ILE A 137 10.88 11.95 -7.79
N ILE A 138 11.16 10.72 -8.21
CA ILE A 138 11.95 10.45 -9.43
C ILE A 138 11.27 11.06 -10.66
N SER A 139 9.94 10.92 -10.74
CA SER A 139 9.12 11.51 -11.80
C SER A 139 9.22 13.03 -11.83
N SER A 140 9.13 13.68 -10.67
CA SER A 140 9.27 15.14 -10.55
C SER A 140 10.67 15.63 -10.91
N MET A 141 11.71 14.85 -10.65
CA MET A 141 13.09 15.21 -11.02
C MET A 141 13.37 15.00 -12.52
N ARG A 142 12.78 13.97 -13.13
CA ARG A 142 13.02 13.62 -14.54
C ARG A 142 11.99 14.20 -15.52
N GLY A 143 10.96 14.89 -15.03
CA GLY A 143 9.86 15.41 -15.87
C GLY A 143 9.04 14.32 -16.57
N THR A 144 9.07 13.08 -16.05
CA THR A 144 8.35 11.93 -16.65
C THR A 144 7.08 11.62 -15.87
N LEU A 145 6.14 10.86 -16.45
CA LEU A 145 4.95 10.38 -15.74
C LEU A 145 5.33 9.43 -14.56
N PRO A 146 4.69 9.56 -13.38
CA PRO A 146 5.03 8.76 -12.18
C PRO A 146 4.78 7.26 -12.35
N GLY A 147 3.92 6.87 -13.30
CA GLY A 147 3.70 5.47 -13.62
C GLY A 147 4.94 4.75 -14.16
N ARG A 148 5.82 5.43 -14.92
CA ARG A 148 7.02 4.80 -15.50
C ARG A 148 8.04 4.41 -14.42
N PRO A 149 8.50 5.31 -13.53
CA PRO A 149 9.39 4.92 -12.42
C PRO A 149 8.74 3.88 -11.51
N LEU A 150 7.45 4.01 -11.22
CA LEU A 150 6.74 3.07 -10.35
C LEU A 150 6.74 1.65 -10.91
N PHE A 151 6.47 1.51 -12.21
CA PHE A 151 6.47 0.20 -12.88
C PHE A 151 7.85 -0.45 -12.83
N TRP A 152 8.91 0.30 -13.12
CA TRP A 152 10.28 -0.21 -13.04
C TRP A 152 10.67 -0.64 -11.63
N ILE A 153 10.41 0.19 -10.62
CA ILE A 153 10.80 -0.15 -9.24
C ILE A 153 10.01 -1.36 -8.74
N ASN A 154 8.69 -1.40 -8.95
CA ASN A 154 7.88 -2.56 -8.56
C ASN A 154 8.31 -3.81 -9.31
N GLY A 155 8.56 -3.71 -10.63
CA GLY A 155 9.04 -4.83 -11.44
C GLY A 155 10.35 -5.41 -10.93
N CYS A 156 11.33 -4.57 -10.63
CA CYS A 156 12.60 -5.01 -10.03
C CYS A 156 12.37 -5.70 -8.67
N ILE A 157 11.53 -5.13 -7.80
CA ILE A 157 11.23 -5.72 -6.49
C ILE A 157 10.50 -7.06 -6.64
N PHE A 158 9.58 -7.19 -7.58
CA PHE A 158 8.85 -8.44 -7.82
C PHE A 158 9.78 -9.53 -8.34
N ILE A 159 10.67 -9.21 -9.28
CA ILE A 159 11.68 -10.15 -9.78
C ILE A 159 12.60 -10.59 -8.64
N LEU A 160 13.07 -9.65 -7.81
CA LEU A 160 13.92 -9.96 -6.66
C LEU A 160 13.20 -10.87 -5.66
N THR A 161 11.95 -10.53 -5.31
CA THR A 161 11.13 -11.31 -4.37
C THR A 161 10.88 -12.72 -4.89
N ALA A 162 10.56 -12.85 -6.18
CA ALA A 162 10.29 -14.14 -6.79
C ALA A 162 11.53 -15.02 -6.98
N SER A 163 12.69 -14.43 -7.28
CA SER A 163 13.97 -15.14 -7.38
C SER A 163 14.37 -15.78 -6.04
N ILE A 164 14.05 -15.10 -4.92
CA ILE A 164 14.37 -15.56 -3.57
C ILE A 164 13.33 -16.57 -3.04
N ILE A 165 12.04 -16.32 -3.31
CA ILE A 165 10.94 -17.12 -2.74
C ILE A 165 10.44 -18.15 -3.74
N LYS A 166 9.69 -17.71 -4.77
CA LYS A 166 9.11 -18.55 -5.83
C LYS A 166 8.78 -17.73 -7.07
N TRP A 167 9.01 -18.30 -8.26
CA TRP A 167 8.73 -17.65 -9.55
C TRP A 167 7.25 -17.33 -9.78
N GLU A 168 6.33 -18.14 -9.23
CA GLU A 168 4.87 -17.93 -9.34
C GLU A 168 4.40 -16.57 -8.78
N ILE A 169 5.17 -16.03 -7.82
CA ILE A 169 4.87 -14.76 -7.15
C ILE A 169 4.90 -13.60 -8.14
N ILE A 170 5.69 -13.65 -9.22
CA ILE A 170 5.72 -12.56 -10.22
C ILE A 170 4.34 -12.36 -10.83
N ILE A 171 3.73 -13.45 -11.29
CA ILE A 171 2.43 -13.41 -11.96
C ILE A 171 1.35 -12.99 -10.95
N GLN A 172 1.41 -13.54 -9.74
CA GLN A 172 0.49 -13.20 -8.66
C GLN A 172 0.59 -11.73 -8.24
N ALA A 173 1.79 -11.19 -8.10
CA ALA A 173 2.05 -9.79 -7.74
C ALA A 173 1.56 -8.84 -8.83
N LEU A 174 1.84 -9.15 -10.11
CA LEU A 174 1.41 -8.32 -11.23
C LEU A 174 -0.11 -8.31 -11.36
N LEU A 175 -0.76 -9.47 -11.25
CA LEU A 175 -2.22 -9.58 -11.26
C LEU A 175 -2.84 -8.84 -10.07
N SER A 176 -2.30 -9.05 -8.87
CA SER A 176 -2.77 -8.37 -7.66
C SER A 176 -2.68 -6.84 -7.82
N GLN A 177 -1.52 -6.34 -8.27
CA GLN A 177 -1.31 -4.92 -8.51
C GLN A 177 -2.27 -4.38 -9.58
N TRP A 178 -2.54 -5.13 -10.66
CA TRP A 178 -3.46 -4.71 -11.70
C TRP A 178 -4.90 -4.60 -11.18
N ILE A 179 -5.38 -5.64 -10.47
CA ILE A 179 -6.72 -5.67 -9.86
C ILE A 179 -6.86 -4.54 -8.84
N SER A 180 -5.90 -4.41 -7.92
CA SER A 180 -5.96 -3.38 -6.89
C SER A 180 -5.96 -1.98 -7.51
N THR A 181 -5.21 -1.74 -8.58
CA THR A 181 -5.18 -0.45 -9.29
C THR A 181 -6.55 -0.12 -9.89
N LYS A 182 -7.22 -1.08 -10.53
CA LYS A 182 -8.58 -0.88 -11.07
C LYS A 182 -9.59 -0.53 -9.97
N ILE A 183 -9.44 -1.15 -8.81
CA ILE A 183 -10.34 -0.95 -7.67
C ILE A 183 -10.05 0.40 -7.00
N VAL A 184 -8.78 0.79 -6.89
CA VAL A 184 -8.37 2.14 -6.47
C VAL A 184 -9.04 3.18 -7.36
N ASP A 185 -8.93 3.04 -8.68
CA ASP A 185 -9.53 3.98 -9.64
C ASP A 185 -11.05 4.04 -9.50
N ALA A 186 -11.70 2.88 -9.34
CA ALA A 186 -13.14 2.81 -9.12
C ALA A 186 -13.54 3.55 -7.85
N VAL A 187 -12.95 3.19 -6.70
CA VAL A 187 -13.26 3.78 -5.39
C VAL A 187 -12.94 5.26 -5.34
N PHE A 188 -11.84 5.69 -5.97
CA PHE A 188 -11.42 7.08 -6.08
C PHE A 188 -12.47 7.92 -6.83
N LYS A 189 -13.06 7.37 -7.90
CA LYS A 189 -14.09 8.04 -8.70
C LYS A 189 -15.47 8.13 -8.03
N ILE A 190 -15.78 7.27 -7.05
CA ILE A 190 -17.09 7.29 -6.38
C ILE A 190 -17.29 8.65 -5.69
N ARG A 191 -18.21 9.47 -6.18
CA ARG A 191 -18.50 10.81 -5.63
C ARG A 191 -19.47 10.72 -4.45
N LEU A 192 -18.98 10.35 -3.26
CA LEU A 192 -19.79 10.33 -2.03
C LEU A 192 -19.81 11.67 -1.29
N TYR A 193 -18.71 12.44 -1.33
CA TYR A 193 -18.54 13.79 -0.73
C TYR A 193 -17.39 14.50 -1.45
N ASP A 194 -17.35 15.84 -1.42
CA ASP A 194 -16.29 16.65 -2.04
C ASP A 194 -14.89 16.17 -1.60
N ALA A 195 -14.11 15.75 -2.58
CA ALA A 195 -12.75 15.27 -2.39
C ALA A 195 -11.86 16.43 -1.93
N TYR A 196 -10.99 16.17 -0.95
CA TYR A 196 -9.92 17.12 -0.63
C TYR A 196 -9.01 17.23 -1.85
N THR A 197 -9.10 18.36 -2.56
CA THR A 197 -8.26 18.64 -3.73
C THR A 197 -6.80 18.54 -3.32
N TYR A 198 -6.04 17.69 -4.02
CA TYR A 198 -4.58 17.69 -3.93
C TYR A 198 -4.06 19.09 -4.24
N ALA A 199 -3.34 19.70 -3.30
CA ALA A 199 -2.68 21.00 -3.49
C ALA A 199 -1.40 20.90 -4.35
N PHE A 200 -1.35 19.96 -5.31
CA PHE A 200 -0.17 19.71 -6.16
C PHE A 200 -0.11 20.61 -7.41
N ARG A 201 -0.90 21.68 -7.45
CA ARG A 201 -0.79 22.71 -8.49
C ARG A 201 -0.44 24.05 -7.84
N LYS A 202 0.83 24.23 -7.48
CA LYS A 202 1.44 25.55 -7.45
C LYS A 202 2.03 25.80 -8.84
N LYS A 203 1.43 26.78 -9.52
CA LYS A 203 1.79 27.49 -10.75
C LYS A 203 2.76 26.79 -11.71
#